data_AF-N9L8U5-F1
#
_entry.id   AF-N9L8U5-F1
#
_cell.length_a   1.000
_cell.length_b   1.000
_cell.length_c   1.000
_cell.angle_alpha   90.00
_cell.angle_beta   90.00
_cell.angle_gamma   90.00
#
_symmetry.space_group_name_H-M   'P 1'
#
loop_
_entity.id
_entity.type
_entity.pdbx_description
1 polymer ?
#
loop_
_entity_poly.entity_id
_entity_poly.type
_entity_poly.pdbx_seq_one_letter_code
_entity_poly.pdbx_strand_id
1 'polypeptide(L)'
;MKLKLTGAGFENYTGQMGVVFFENGLSKYDVMPNDAIRIASTIGAVWENGDPANLGAIHTQNLMTPAPDIRQQSGLELLHSITGHAHLNADQVQQYSDQVASLTTGVEKQESTAKKAEPKYTQEALEKIADESGIAGLREIAAEFNVKGNSIATLIKAIMNAQE
;
A
#
# COMPACT_ATOMS: atom_id res chain seq x y z
N MET A 1 14.75 -4.90 15.10
CA MET A 1 16.02 -4.14 15.13
C MET A 1 15.87 -2.91 15.98
N LYS A 2 16.99 -2.43 16.54
CA LYS A 2 17.04 -1.19 17.31
C LYS A 2 17.23 0.05 16.43
N LEU A 3 16.79 1.18 16.94
CA LEU A 3 16.84 2.48 16.29
C LEU A 3 17.81 3.41 17.03
N LYS A 4 18.69 4.09 16.30
CA LYS A 4 19.65 5.06 16.81
C LYS A 4 19.29 6.47 16.35
N LEU A 5 19.16 7.39 17.30
CA LEU A 5 18.90 8.80 17.03
C LEU A 5 20.15 9.48 16.46
N THR A 6 19.95 10.32 15.45
CA THR A 6 21.02 11.07 14.77
C THR A 6 20.76 12.58 14.75
N GLY A 7 19.57 13.01 15.20
CA GLY A 7 19.23 14.42 15.33
C GLY A 7 20.11 15.16 16.35
N ALA A 8 20.50 16.38 15.99
CA ALA A 8 21.26 17.25 16.86
C ALA A 8 20.52 17.49 18.19
N GLY A 9 21.18 17.21 19.31
CA GLY A 9 20.62 17.33 20.66
C GLY A 9 19.88 16.09 21.14
N PHE A 10 19.75 15.05 20.32
CA PHE A 10 19.10 13.78 20.67
C PHE A 10 20.06 12.59 20.71
N GLU A 11 21.34 12.78 20.39
CA GLU A 11 22.35 11.72 20.29
C GLU A 11 22.53 10.93 21.59
N ASN A 12 22.30 11.58 22.73
CA ASN A 12 22.39 10.99 24.06
C ASN A 12 21.02 10.96 24.78
N TYR A 13 19.92 11.15 24.05
CA TYR A 13 18.59 11.22 24.64
C TYR A 13 18.24 9.92 25.37
N THR A 14 17.78 10.05 26.61
CA THR A 14 17.31 8.94 27.44
C THR A 14 15.90 9.29 27.93
N GLY A 15 14.93 8.47 27.56
CA GLY A 15 13.52 8.76 27.83
C GLY A 15 12.57 8.05 26.87
N GLN A 16 11.30 8.42 26.96
CA GLN A 16 10.24 7.85 26.14
C GLN A 16 9.84 8.81 25.01
N MET A 17 9.78 8.29 23.79
CA MET A 17 9.34 9.00 22.61
C MET A 17 8.25 8.19 21.91
N GLY A 18 6.99 8.60 22.11
CA GLY A 18 5.83 7.80 21.72
C GLY A 18 5.82 6.47 22.48
N VAL A 19 5.86 5.36 21.75
CA VAL A 19 5.91 3.99 22.31
C VAL A 19 7.34 3.46 22.46
N VAL A 20 8.35 4.21 22.00
CA VAL A 20 9.74 3.76 21.97
C VAL A 20 10.50 4.36 23.15
N PHE A 21 11.23 3.51 23.87
CA PHE A 21 12.12 3.92 24.96
C PHE A 21 13.57 3.95 24.47
N PHE A 22 14.26 5.05 24.74
CA PHE A 22 15.65 5.27 24.39
C PHE A 22 16.53 5.34 25.62
N GLU A 23 17.74 4.83 25.48
CA GLU A 23 18.83 4.94 26.44
C GLU A 23 20.08 5.37 25.67
N ASN A 24 20.60 6.55 26.02
CA ASN A 24 21.74 7.18 25.35
C ASN A 24 21.62 7.20 23.80
N GLY A 25 20.44 7.61 23.30
CA GLY A 25 20.15 7.73 21.87
C GLY A 25 19.89 6.42 21.13
N LEU A 26 19.98 5.26 21.79
CA LEU A 26 19.66 3.95 21.20
C LEU A 26 18.38 3.38 21.81
N SER A 27 17.51 2.79 20.99
CA SER A 27 16.29 2.18 21.51
C SER A 27 16.62 0.98 22.40
N LYS A 28 15.90 0.86 23.52
CA LYS A 28 16.08 -0.23 24.48
C LYS A 28 15.66 -1.58 23.87
N TYR A 29 14.58 -1.56 23.09
CA TYR A 29 14.00 -2.71 22.42
C TYR A 29 13.94 -2.50 20.90
N ASP A 30 13.54 -3.56 20.22
CA ASP A 30 13.23 -3.53 18.80
C ASP A 30 12.06 -2.59 18.51
N VAL A 31 12.23 -1.80 17.44
CA VAL A 31 11.26 -0.78 17.06
C VAL A 31 10.49 -1.24 15.83
N MET A 32 9.17 -1.09 15.86
CA MET A 32 8.35 -1.37 14.68
C MET A 32 8.66 -0.38 13.55
N PRO A 33 8.63 -0.80 12.27
CA PRO A 33 8.93 0.07 11.14
C PRO A 33 8.10 1.37 11.13
N ASN A 34 6.83 1.30 11.50
CA ASN A 34 5.94 2.47 11.55
C ASN A 34 6.41 3.51 12.57
N ASP A 35 6.87 3.09 13.75
CA ASP A 35 7.37 4.01 14.77
C ASP A 35 8.74 4.56 14.39
N ALA A 36 9.60 3.73 13.79
CA ALA A 36 10.90 4.15 13.29
C ALA A 36 10.79 5.22 12.20
N ILE A 37 9.91 5.03 11.21
CA ILE A 37 9.67 6.03 10.14
C ILE A 37 9.22 7.36 10.75
N ARG A 38 8.27 7.34 11.70
CA ARG A 38 7.75 8.58 12.34
C ARG A 38 8.84 9.34 13.10
N ILE A 39 9.66 8.63 13.87
CA ILE A 39 10.77 9.22 14.62
C ILE A 39 11.85 9.73 13.68
N ALA A 40 12.25 8.91 12.69
CA ALA A 40 13.31 9.25 11.75
C ALA A 40 12.94 10.44 10.85
N SER A 41 11.66 10.58 10.48
CA SER A 41 11.17 11.74 9.70
C SER A 41 11.13 13.04 10.49
N THR A 42 11.05 12.99 11.82
CA THR A 42 10.90 14.19 12.66
C THR A 42 12.22 14.64 13.28
N ILE A 43 12.98 13.69 13.82
CA ILE A 43 14.19 13.96 14.62
C ILE A 43 15.46 13.53 13.89
N GLY A 44 15.35 12.58 12.97
CA GLY A 44 16.51 11.93 12.36
C GLY A 44 16.94 10.71 13.16
N ALA A 45 16.91 9.57 12.50
CA ALA A 45 17.34 8.29 13.06
C ALA A 45 17.77 7.33 11.96
N VAL A 46 18.60 6.36 12.33
CA VAL A 46 19.04 5.23 11.50
C VAL A 46 18.82 3.93 12.26
N TRP A 47 18.68 2.82 11.55
CA TRP A 47 18.71 1.51 12.16
C TRP A 47 20.10 1.24 12.75
N GLU A 48 20.19 0.32 13.72
CA GLU A 48 21.45 0.02 14.40
C GLU A 48 22.57 -0.49 13.47
N ASN A 49 22.21 -1.06 12.32
CA ASN A 49 23.14 -1.47 11.27
C ASN A 49 23.61 -0.30 10.38
N GLY A 50 23.11 0.91 10.61
CA GLY A 50 23.43 2.12 9.83
C GLY A 50 22.47 2.39 8.66
N ASP A 51 21.51 1.50 8.40
CA ASP A 51 20.56 1.70 7.30
C ASP A 51 19.61 2.87 7.60
N PRO A 52 19.16 3.61 6.58
CA PRO A 52 18.24 4.71 6.80
C PRO A 52 16.88 4.20 7.29
N ALA A 53 16.37 4.83 8.35
CA ALA A 53 15.02 4.56 8.84
C ALA A 53 13.96 5.50 8.24
N ASN A 54 14.37 6.57 7.55
CA ASN A 54 13.46 7.54 6.94
C ASN A 54 13.30 7.31 5.42
N LEU A 55 12.08 7.50 4.93
CA LEU A 55 11.74 7.24 3.52
C LEU A 55 12.46 8.17 2.54
N GLY A 56 12.76 9.41 2.93
CA GLY A 56 13.45 10.37 2.06
C GLY A 56 14.89 9.95 1.76
N ALA A 57 15.60 9.45 2.77
CA ALA A 57 16.96 8.95 2.66
C ALA A 57 17.00 7.61 1.92
N ILE A 58 16.03 6.72 2.17
CA ILE A 58 15.85 5.49 1.38
C ILE A 58 15.65 5.84 -0.10
N HIS A 59 14.77 6.80 -0.40
CA HIS A 59 14.57 7.25 -1.78
C HIS A 59 15.86 7.82 -2.36
N THR A 60 16.53 8.72 -1.63
CA THR A 60 17.80 9.36 -2.03
C THR A 60 18.88 8.33 -2.38
N GLN A 61 19.03 7.27 -1.59
CA GLN A 61 19.99 6.20 -1.86
C GLN A 61 19.66 5.41 -3.14
N ASN A 62 18.38 5.34 -3.50
CA ASN A 62 17.90 4.57 -4.64
C ASN A 62 17.65 5.41 -5.89
N LEU A 63 18.03 6.70 -5.93
CA LEU A 63 17.81 7.58 -7.10
C LEU A 63 18.44 7.03 -8.39
N MET A 64 19.55 6.33 -8.27
CA MET A 64 20.31 5.79 -9.41
C MET A 64 20.01 4.31 -9.66
N THR A 65 19.13 3.70 -8.85
CA THR A 65 18.72 2.31 -9.04
C THR A 65 17.82 2.24 -10.28
N PRO A 66 18.21 1.48 -11.33
CA PRO A 66 17.37 1.32 -12.51
C PRO A 66 16.02 0.70 -12.13
N ALA A 67 14.96 1.10 -12.83
CA ALA A 67 13.66 0.46 -12.67
C ALA A 67 13.80 -1.04 -12.96
N PRO A 68 13.26 -1.92 -12.08
CA PRO A 68 13.34 -3.36 -12.30
C PRO A 68 12.66 -3.75 -13.61
N ASP A 69 13.29 -4.65 -14.38
CA ASP A 69 12.64 -5.28 -15.53
C ASP A 69 11.62 -6.30 -15.03
N ILE A 70 10.37 -5.87 -14.98
CA ILE A 70 9.20 -6.63 -14.49
C ILE A 70 9.03 -7.95 -15.27
N ARG A 71 9.63 -8.07 -16.47
CA ARG A 71 9.57 -9.28 -17.31
C ARG A 71 10.54 -10.37 -16.87
N GLN A 72 11.55 -10.05 -16.06
CA GLN A 72 12.61 -10.99 -15.68
C GLN A 72 12.67 -11.28 -14.18
N GLN A 73 11.93 -10.54 -13.37
CA GLN A 73 11.91 -10.76 -11.92
C GLN A 73 10.71 -11.61 -11.49
N SER A 74 10.98 -12.57 -10.61
CA SER A 74 9.89 -13.20 -9.86
C SER A 74 9.16 -12.14 -9.03
N GLY A 75 7.85 -12.30 -8.83
CA GLY A 75 7.05 -11.30 -8.08
C GLY A 75 7.59 -11.02 -6.66
N LEU A 76 8.32 -11.98 -6.08
CA LEU A 76 8.97 -11.86 -4.78
C LEU A 76 10.19 -10.92 -4.83
N GLU A 77 11.00 -10.99 -5.89
CA GLU A 77 12.15 -10.09 -6.11
C GLU A 77 11.70 -8.67 -6.39
N LEU A 78 10.58 -8.51 -7.12
CA LEU A 78 9.99 -7.20 -7.36
C LEU A 78 9.52 -6.55 -6.05
N LEU A 79 8.83 -7.29 -5.18
CA LEU A 79 8.42 -6.81 -3.86
C LEU A 79 9.62 -6.44 -2.98
N HIS A 80 10.69 -7.23 -3.02
CA HIS A 80 11.94 -6.95 -2.30
C HIS A 80 12.62 -5.67 -2.80
N SER A 81 12.66 -5.46 -4.13
CA SER A 81 13.24 -4.26 -4.74
C SER A 81 12.45 -2.97 -4.46
N ILE A 82 11.13 -3.06 -4.36
CA ILE A 82 10.25 -1.91 -4.06
C ILE A 82 10.32 -1.54 -2.57
N THR A 83 10.48 -2.53 -1.69
CA THR A 83 10.45 -2.31 -0.24
C THR A 83 11.79 -1.95 0.38
N GLY A 84 12.91 -2.11 -0.35
CA GLY A 84 14.22 -1.48 -0.15
C GLY A 84 14.96 -1.76 1.17
N HIS A 85 14.30 -1.69 2.32
CA HIS A 85 14.86 -1.88 3.66
C HIS A 85 13.82 -2.39 4.67
N ALA A 86 12.71 -2.98 4.20
CA ALA A 86 11.87 -3.76 5.10
C ALA A 86 12.61 -5.07 5.39
N HIS A 87 13.21 -5.19 6.58
CA HIS A 87 13.68 -6.48 7.11
C HIS A 87 12.46 -7.38 7.35
N LEU A 88 11.87 -7.87 6.26
CA LEU A 88 10.87 -8.92 6.29
C LEU A 88 11.66 -10.20 6.56
N ASN A 89 11.41 -10.82 7.71
CA ASN A 89 12.03 -12.09 8.05
C ASN A 89 11.71 -13.09 6.94
N ALA A 90 12.72 -13.81 6.44
CA ALA A 90 12.55 -14.78 5.36
C ALA A 90 11.45 -15.82 5.70
N ASP A 91 11.35 -16.21 6.97
CA ASP A 91 10.29 -17.11 7.46
C ASP A 91 8.89 -16.49 7.37
N GLN A 92 8.75 -15.18 7.62
CA GLN A 92 7.47 -14.49 7.48
C GLN A 92 7.10 -14.33 6.01
N VAL A 93 8.07 -14.01 5.15
CA VAL A 93 7.84 -13.94 3.70
C VAL A 93 7.39 -15.30 3.17
N GLN A 94 8.01 -16.39 3.62
CA GLN A 94 7.61 -17.74 3.26
C GLN A 94 6.21 -18.09 3.79
N GLN A 95 5.91 -17.76 5.05
CA GLN A 95 4.57 -17.97 5.62
C GLN A 95 3.48 -17.19 4.87
N TYR A 96 3.73 -15.91 4.53
CA TYR A 96 2.79 -15.13 3.74
C TYR A 96 2.70 -15.63 2.29
N SER A 97 3.80 -16.08 1.69
CA SER A 97 3.76 -16.68 0.35
C SER A 97 3.01 -18.01 0.35
N ASP A 98 3.16 -18.83 1.39
CA ASP A 98 2.45 -20.10 1.54
C ASP A 98 0.97 -19.85 1.84
N GLN A 99 0.64 -18.79 2.58
CA GLN A 99 -0.73 -18.37 2.84
C GLN A 99 -1.41 -17.86 1.56
N VAL A 100 -0.73 -17.03 0.76
CA VAL A 100 -1.18 -16.58 -0.57
C VAL A 100 -1.25 -17.76 -1.54
N ALA A 101 -0.29 -18.69 -1.48
CA ALA A 101 -0.33 -19.92 -2.24
C ALA A 101 -1.51 -20.80 -1.83
N SER A 102 -1.85 -20.92 -0.54
CA SER A 102 -3.03 -21.67 -0.06
C SER A 102 -4.35 -21.02 -0.45
N LEU A 103 -4.37 -19.68 -0.55
CA LEU A 103 -5.51 -18.89 -1.04
C LEU A 103 -5.66 -18.99 -2.57
N THR A 104 -4.64 -19.45 -3.29
CA THR A 104 -4.63 -19.56 -4.76
C THR A 104 -4.54 -21.01 -5.26
N THR A 105 -4.13 -21.97 -4.43
CA THR A 105 -4.19 -23.43 -4.67
C THR A 105 -5.59 -23.93 -4.34
N GLY A 106 -6.47 -23.61 -5.28
CA GLY A 106 -7.90 -23.88 -5.25
C GLY A 106 -8.60 -23.24 -6.45
N VAL A 107 -7.92 -22.34 -7.18
CA VAL A 107 -8.31 -21.96 -8.53
C VAL A 107 -7.73 -23.00 -9.49
N GLU A 108 -8.26 -24.22 -9.39
CA GLU A 108 -8.47 -24.99 -10.61
C GLU A 108 -9.18 -24.06 -11.59
N LYS A 109 -8.82 -24.20 -12.88
CA LYS A 109 -9.39 -23.50 -14.01
C LYS A 109 -10.89 -23.81 -14.10
N GLN A 110 -11.68 -23.20 -13.21
CA GLN A 110 -13.12 -23.17 -13.30
C GLN A 110 -13.41 -22.24 -14.47
N GLU A 111 -13.64 -22.88 -15.61
CA GLU A 111 -14.50 -22.35 -16.65
C GLU A 111 -15.81 -21.97 -15.96
N SER A 112 -15.86 -20.71 -15.52
CA SER A 112 -16.99 -20.13 -14.83
C SER A 112 -18.11 -20.03 -15.84
N THR A 113 -18.95 -21.06 -15.84
CA THR A 113 -20.34 -20.95 -16.27
C THR A 113 -21.13 -20.20 -15.19
N ALA A 114 -20.62 -19.05 -14.74
CA ALA A 114 -21.45 -18.06 -14.07
C ALA A 114 -22.30 -17.42 -15.16
N LYS A 115 -23.56 -17.82 -15.18
CA LYS A 115 -24.63 -17.17 -15.94
C LYS A 115 -24.60 -15.68 -15.62
N LYS A 116 -23.96 -14.91 -16.50
CA LYS A 116 -23.87 -13.46 -16.52
C LYS A 116 -25.26 -12.89 -16.25
N ALA A 117 -25.47 -12.31 -15.07
CA ALA A 117 -26.59 -11.42 -14.88
C ALA A 117 -26.37 -10.25 -15.85
N GLU A 118 -27.33 -9.98 -16.71
CA GLU A 118 -27.24 -8.89 -17.67
C GLU A 118 -27.04 -7.58 -16.89
N PRO A 119 -26.10 -6.71 -17.30
CA PRO A 119 -25.90 -5.43 -16.64
C PRO A 119 -27.22 -4.66 -16.68
N LYS A 120 -27.71 -4.24 -15.50
CA LYS A 120 -28.98 -3.53 -15.37
C LYS A 120 -28.97 -2.22 -16.16
N TYR A 121 -27.80 -1.63 -16.38
CA TYR A 121 -27.60 -0.44 -17.19
C TYR A 121 -26.38 -0.62 -18.10
N THR A 122 -26.50 -0.30 -19.39
CA THR A 122 -25.34 -0.21 -20.29
C THR A 122 -24.69 1.17 -20.19
N GLN A 123 -23.44 1.28 -20.63
CA GLN A 123 -22.72 2.55 -20.61
C GLN A 123 -23.46 3.63 -21.40
N GLU A 124 -23.96 3.29 -22.58
CA GLU A 124 -24.69 4.19 -23.47
C GLU A 124 -25.99 4.69 -22.83
N ALA A 125 -26.66 3.83 -22.05
CA ALA A 125 -27.86 4.22 -21.31
C ALA A 125 -27.54 5.24 -20.20
N LEU A 126 -26.42 5.05 -19.48
CA LEU A 126 -25.98 5.99 -18.46
C LEU A 126 -25.52 7.33 -19.06
N GLU A 127 -24.86 7.31 -20.22
CA GLU A 127 -24.47 8.52 -20.96
C GLU A 127 -25.71 9.31 -21.41
N LYS A 128 -26.73 8.63 -21.95
CA LYS A 128 -27.98 9.27 -22.34
C LYS A 128 -28.72 9.90 -21.15
N ILE A 129 -28.71 9.23 -19.99
CA ILE A 129 -29.30 9.77 -18.75
C ILE A 129 -28.52 10.98 -18.25
N ALA A 130 -27.20 10.98 -18.43
CA ALA A 130 -26.36 12.13 -18.10
C ALA A 130 -26.63 13.32 -19.04
N ASP A 131 -26.87 13.07 -20.32
CA ASP A 131 -27.20 14.13 -21.28
C ASP A 131 -28.59 14.73 -21.04
N GLU A 132 -29.58 13.91 -20.63
CA GLU A 132 -30.96 14.36 -20.38
C GLU A 132 -31.16 14.98 -18.99
N SER A 133 -30.63 14.34 -17.94
CA SER A 133 -30.88 14.68 -16.54
C SER A 133 -29.65 15.18 -15.78
N GLY A 134 -28.49 15.27 -16.46
CA GLY A 134 -27.25 15.72 -15.85
C GLY A 134 -26.74 14.79 -14.76
N ILE A 135 -25.87 15.33 -13.90
CA ILE A 135 -25.29 14.60 -12.78
C ILE A 135 -26.31 14.18 -11.72
N ALA A 136 -27.49 14.82 -11.67
CA ALA A 136 -28.54 14.49 -10.71
C ALA A 136 -29.14 13.10 -11.00
N GLY A 137 -29.48 12.82 -12.26
CA GLY A 137 -30.01 11.50 -12.66
C GLY A 137 -29.03 10.37 -12.41
N LEU A 138 -27.72 10.59 -12.67
CA LEU A 138 -26.69 9.60 -12.34
C LEU A 138 -26.51 9.37 -10.84
N ARG A 139 -26.78 10.37 -9.99
CA ARG A 139 -26.70 10.21 -8.53
C ARG A 139 -27.82 9.35 -7.98
N GLU A 140 -29.01 9.39 -8.58
CA GLU A 140 -30.12 8.53 -8.18
C GLU A 140 -29.79 7.06 -8.46
N ILE A 141 -29.22 6.77 -9.63
CA ILE A 141 -28.76 5.43 -9.99
C ILE A 141 -27.59 5.02 -9.09
N ALA A 142 -26.62 5.91 -8.88
CA ALA A 142 -25.47 5.62 -8.03
C ALA A 142 -25.87 5.35 -6.56
N ALA A 143 -26.97 5.94 -6.08
CA ALA A 143 -27.50 5.65 -4.74
C ALA A 143 -27.99 4.21 -4.61
N GLU A 144 -28.55 3.61 -5.68
CA GLU A 144 -28.94 2.19 -5.70
C GLU A 144 -27.71 1.27 -5.51
N PHE A 145 -26.57 1.65 -6.07
CA PHE A 145 -25.30 0.93 -5.95
C PHE A 145 -24.42 1.40 -4.78
N ASN A 146 -24.90 2.34 -3.95
CA ASN A 146 -24.14 2.98 -2.87
C ASN A 146 -22.79 3.60 -3.32
N VAL A 147 -22.75 4.12 -4.55
CA VAL A 147 -21.58 4.72 -5.19
C VAL A 147 -21.68 6.25 -5.13
N LYS A 148 -20.55 6.94 -4.93
CA LYS A 148 -20.47 8.42 -4.92
C LYS A 148 -19.42 8.92 -5.89
N GLY A 149 -19.70 10.05 -6.53
CA GLY A 149 -18.79 10.71 -7.47
C GLY A 149 -19.04 12.20 -7.58
N ASN A 150 -18.06 12.93 -8.11
CA ASN A 150 -18.10 14.37 -8.33
C ASN A 150 -18.23 14.76 -9.82
N SER A 151 -18.14 13.79 -10.73
CA SER A 151 -18.27 13.99 -12.17
C SER A 151 -19.11 12.88 -12.81
N ILE A 152 -19.71 13.19 -13.96
CA ILE A 152 -20.49 12.24 -14.78
C ILE A 152 -19.64 11.01 -15.12
N ALA A 153 -18.43 11.22 -15.66
CA ALA A 153 -17.53 10.13 -16.05
C ALA A 153 -17.11 9.24 -14.86
N THR A 154 -16.88 9.82 -13.68
CA THR A 154 -16.55 9.06 -12.47
C THR A 154 -17.74 8.23 -11.99
N LEU A 155 -18.96 8.77 -12.07
CA LEU A 155 -20.18 8.07 -11.67
C LEU A 155 -20.48 6.90 -12.62
N ILE A 156 -20.38 7.10 -13.94
CA ILE A 156 -20.64 6.04 -14.93
C ILE A 156 -19.70 4.85 -14.72
N LYS A 157 -18.39 5.10 -14.59
CA LYS A 157 -17.40 4.04 -14.33
C LYS A 157 -17.66 3.30 -13.02
N ALA A 158 -18.00 4.04 -11.97
CA ALA A 158 -18.21 3.44 -10.67
C ALA A 158 -19.55 2.66 -10.59
N ILE A 159 -20.57 3.07 -11.33
CA ILE A 159 -21.81 2.30 -11.51
C ILE A 159 -21.53 1.03 -12.32
N MET A 160 -20.78 1.11 -13.42
CA MET A 160 -20.42 -0.06 -14.25
C MET A 160 -19.63 -1.10 -13.45
N ASN A 161 -18.63 -0.65 -12.68
CA ASN A 161 -17.84 -1.54 -11.82
C ASN A 161 -18.64 -2.15 -10.66
N ALA A 162 -19.71 -1.49 -10.20
CA ALA A 162 -20.58 -2.00 -9.14
C ALA A 162 -21.65 -2.99 -9.66
N GLN A 163 -21.77 -3.12 -10.99
CA GLN A 163 -22.67 -4.05 -11.67
C GLN A 163 -21.97 -5.34 -12.12
N GLU A 164 -20.63 -5.40 -12.01
CA GLU A 164 -19.79 -6.59 -12.22
C GLU A 164 -19.72 -7.46 -10.95
#